data_AF-X0ZLQ8-F1
#
_entry.id   AF-X0ZLQ8-F1
#
_cell.length_a   1.000
_cell.length_b   1.000
_cell.length_c   1.000
_cell.angle_alpha   90.00
_cell.angle_beta   90.00
_cell.angle_gamma   90.00
#
_symmetry.space_group_name_H-M   'P 1'
#
loop_
_entity.id
_entity.type
_entity.pdbx_description
1 polymer ?
#
loop_
_entity_poly.entity_id
_entity_poly.type
_entity_poly.pdbx_seq_one_letter_code
_entity_poly.pdbx_strand_id
1 'polypeptide(L)' 'MIESYAFGRMDVDGHTYTSDLIIFPDRVNDSWWRKSGHNLCLEDIEDVLKEKPEVLVVGTGFYGIVSVEEEVKSQAQSQG' A
#
# COMPACT_ATOMS: atom_id res chain seq x y z
N MET A 1 -2.83 3.16 -14.01
CA MET A 1 -4.16 3.74 -13.78
C MET A 1 -5.02 2.70 -13.09
N ILE A 2 -5.75 3.04 -12.02
CA ILE A 2 -6.67 2.10 -11.36
C ILE A 2 -8.03 2.18 -12.06
N GLU A 3 -8.50 1.09 -12.64
CA GLU A 3 -9.78 1.06 -13.35
C GLU A 3 -10.95 0.64 -12.46
N SER A 4 -10.74 -0.31 -11.54
CA SER A 4 -11.82 -0.83 -10.70
C SER A 4 -11.33 -1.38 -9.35
N TYR A 5 -12.23 -1.34 -8.36
CA TYR A 5 -12.02 -1.90 -7.03
C TYR A 5 -13.27 -2.66 -6.56
N ALA A 6 -13.08 -3.87 -6.05
CA ALA A 6 -14.08 -4.67 -5.38
C ALA A 6 -13.44 -5.49 -4.24
N PHE A 7 -14.26 -6.11 -3.38
CA PHE A 7 -13.74 -6.97 -2.33
C PHE A 7 -12.87 -8.10 -2.92
N GLY A 8 -11.58 -8.11 -2.55
CA GLY A 8 -10.60 -9.10 -3.02
C GLY A 8 -10.15 -8.94 -4.47
N ARG A 9 -10.45 -7.80 -5.13
CA ARG A 9 -10.09 -7.58 -6.54
C ARG A 9 -9.76 -6.12 -6.83
N MET A 10 -8.66 -5.89 -7.53
CA MET A 10 -8.35 -4.62 -8.20
C MET A 10 -8.01 -4.85 -9.66
N ASP A 11 -8.49 -3.95 -10.52
CA ASP A 11 -7.99 -3.83 -11.89
C ASP A 11 -7.10 -2.58 -11.95
N VAL A 12 -5.83 -2.78 -12.35
CA VAL A 12 -4.80 -1.73 -12.48
C VAL A 12 -4.02 -1.94 -13.77
N ASP A 13 -3.94 -0.92 -14.62
CA ASP A 13 -3.24 -0.93 -15.90
C ASP A 13 -3.61 -2.13 -16.79
N GLY A 14 -4.92 -2.41 -16.85
CA GLY A 14 -5.49 -3.53 -17.62
C GLY A 14 -5.23 -4.93 -17.04
N HIS A 15 -4.62 -5.03 -15.85
CA HIS A 15 -4.34 -6.30 -15.17
C HIS A 15 -5.22 -6.47 -13.93
N THR A 16 -5.71 -7.69 -13.73
CA THR A 16 -6.48 -8.05 -12.54
C THR A 16 -5.58 -8.63 -11.46
N TYR A 17 -5.70 -8.10 -10.26
CA TYR A 17 -5.01 -8.55 -9.06
C TYR A 17 -6.01 -8.99 -7.99
N THR A 18 -5.65 -10.03 -7.24
CA THR A 18 -6.47 -10.58 -6.14
C THR A 18 -5.73 -10.62 -4.81
N SER A 19 -4.59 -9.93 -4.73
CA SER A 19 -3.76 -9.75 -3.54
C SER A 19 -3.61 -8.25 -3.24
N ASP A 20 -3.09 -7.94 -2.05
CA ASP A 20 -2.67 -6.58 -1.72
C ASP A 20 -1.53 -6.14 -2.66
N LEU A 21 -1.52 -4.86 -3.02
CA LEU A 21 -0.59 -4.28 -3.99
C LEU A 21 0.14 -3.08 -3.39
N ILE A 22 1.38 -2.86 -3.83
CA ILE A 22 2.00 -1.53 -3.81
C ILE A 22 2.02 -1.00 -5.24
N ILE A 23 1.47 0.19 -5.45
CA ILE A 23 1.42 0.85 -6.76
C ILE A 23 2.39 2.03 -6.72
N PHE A 24 3.44 1.94 -7.53
CA PHE A 24 4.40 3.02 -7.78
C PHE A 24 4.02 3.77 -9.07
N PRO A 25 4.62 4.95 -9.35
CA PRO A 25 4.35 5.69 -10.59
C PRO A 25 4.66 4.90 -11.87
N ASP A 26 5.61 3.96 -11.82
CA ASP A 26 6.14 3.24 -12.97
C ASP A 26 5.89 1.72 -12.94
N ARG A 27 5.43 1.17 -11.82
CA ARG A 27 5.25 -0.28 -11.64
C ARG A 27 4.25 -0.64 -10.55
N VAL A 28 3.77 -1.88 -10.60
CA VAL A 28 2.98 -2.51 -9.53
C VAL A 28 3.83 -3.62 -8.91
N ASN A 29 3.93 -3.64 -7.58
CA ASN A 29 4.44 -4.78 -6.83
C ASN A 29 3.25 -5.58 -6.28
N ASP A 30 2.99 -6.71 -6.92
CA ASP A 30 1.92 -7.66 -6.60
C ASP A 30 2.37 -8.81 -5.69
N SER A 31 3.67 -8.86 -5.39
CA SER A 31 4.30 -9.83 -4.50
C SER A 31 4.50 -9.29 -3.09
N TRP A 32 3.78 -8.22 -2.74
CA TRP A 32 3.87 -7.59 -1.42
C TRP A 32 3.24 -8.47 -0.34
N TRP A 33 4.00 -8.77 0.71
CA TRP A 33 3.53 -9.54 1.86
C TRP A 33 3.77 -8.77 3.15
N ARG A 34 2.69 -8.56 3.90
CA ARG A 34 2.73 -7.85 5.19
C ARG A 34 2.99 -8.80 6.34
N LYS A 35 3.64 -8.29 7.39
CA LYS A 35 3.84 -8.97 8.67
C LYS A 35 2.51 -9.30 9.35
N SER A 36 1.51 -8.41 9.21
CA SER A 36 0.14 -8.61 9.72
C SER A 36 -0.91 -8.11 8.72
N GLY A 37 -1.99 -8.88 8.53
CA GLY A 37 -3.08 -8.51 7.62
C GLY A 37 -3.91 -7.31 8.09
N HIS A 38 -3.91 -7.00 9.40
CA HIS A 38 -4.74 -5.95 9.99
C HIS A 38 -3.96 -4.74 10.50
N ASN A 39 -2.64 -4.77 10.45
CA ASN A 39 -1.80 -3.68 10.97
C ASN A 39 -0.61 -3.46 10.05
N LEU A 40 -0.44 -2.23 9.56
CA LEU A 40 0.67 -1.81 8.70
C LEU A 40 1.79 -1.23 9.56
N CYS A 41 2.97 -1.83 9.52
CA CYS A 41 4.18 -1.36 10.22
C CYS A 41 5.27 -0.87 9.25
N LEU A 42 6.37 -0.31 9.78
CA LEU A 42 7.48 0.18 8.95
C LEU A 42 8.13 -0.92 8.11
N GLU A 43 8.27 -2.14 8.65
CA GLU A 43 8.87 -3.28 7.95
C GLU A 43 8.11 -3.62 6.66
N ASP A 44 6.79 -3.38 6.63
CA ASP A 44 5.95 -3.67 5.47
C ASP A 44 6.21 -2.71 4.29
N ILE A 45 6.72 -1.50 4.56
CA ILE A 45 6.83 -0.42 3.57
C ILE A 45 8.25 0.15 3.45
N GLU A 46 9.27 -0.54 3.96
CA GLU A 46 10.64 -0.05 3.96
C GLU A 46 11.12 0.34 2.56
N ASP A 47 10.81 -0.48 1.56
CA ASP A 47 11.17 -0.21 0.16
C ASP A 47 10.36 0.94 -0.45
N VAL A 48 9.13 1.16 0.03
CA VAL A 48 8.33 2.34 -0.38
C VAL A 48 8.97 3.62 0.15
N LEU A 49 9.43 3.62 1.40
CA LEU A 49 10.08 4.77 2.02
C LEU A 49 11.44 5.09 1.39
N LYS A 50 12.17 4.09 0.87
CA LYS A 50 13.43 4.29 0.14
C LYS A 50 13.25 5.11 -1.14
N GLU A 51 12.08 5.01 -1.78
CA GLU A 51 11.72 5.80 -2.97
C GLU A 51 11.41 7.27 -2.65
N LYS A 52 11.31 7.64 -1.35
CA LYS A 52 11.02 9.00 -0.86
C LYS A 52 9.79 9.63 -1.54
N PRO A 53 8.61 9.00 -1.44
CA PRO A 53 7.41 9.53 -2.06
C PRO A 53 7.00 10.86 -1.40
N GLU A 54 6.56 11.82 -2.20
CA GLU A 54 5.97 13.08 -1.69
C GLU A 54 4.65 12.82 -0.95
N VAL A 55 3.92 11.78 -1.36
CA VAL A 55 2.64 11.40 -0.77
C VAL A 55 2.57 9.87 -0.65
N LEU A 56 2.28 9.37 0.55
CA LEU A 56 1.95 7.96 0.80
C LEU A 56 0.44 7.80 0.99
N VAL A 57 -0.21 7.07 0.09
CA VAL A 57 -1.63 6.72 0.21
C VAL A 57 -1.74 5.27 0.68
N VAL A 58 -2.41 5.05 1.81
CA VAL A 58 -2.67 3.71 2.35
C VAL A 58 -4.15 3.39 2.23
N GLY A 59 -4.48 2.41 1.39
CA GLY A 59 -5.82 1.83 1.34
C GLY A 59 -6.04 0.89 2.52
N THR A 60 -7.09 1.10 3.32
CA THR A 60 -7.39 0.28 4.51
C THR A 60 -8.29 -0.93 4.24
N GLY A 61 -8.41 -1.30 2.96
CA GLY A 61 -9.24 -2.39 2.46
C GLY A 61 -10.74 -2.09 2.48
N PHE A 62 -11.53 -3.02 1.96
CA PHE A 62 -12.96 -2.84 1.71
C PHE A 62 -13.76 -2.51 2.97
N TYR A 63 -13.38 -3.12 4.10
CA TYR A 63 -14.02 -2.90 5.40
C TYR A 63 -13.38 -1.77 6.21
N GLY A 64 -12.27 -1.18 5.74
CA GLY A 64 -11.58 -0.09 6.43
C GLY A 64 -10.95 -0.47 7.78
N ILE A 65 -10.67 -1.76 8.01
CA ILE A 65 -10.24 -2.30 9.32
C ILE A 65 -8.72 -2.42 9.48
N VAL A 66 -7.94 -2.05 8.47
CA VAL A 66 -6.48 -2.01 8.60
C VAL A 66 -6.08 -0.80 9.44
N SER A 67 -5.36 -1.02 10.53
CA SER A 67 -4.70 0.04 11.29
C SER A 67 -3.34 0.37 10.69
N VAL A 68 -2.94 1.64 10.78
CA VAL A 68 -1.60 2.10 10.41
C VAL A 68 -0.90 2.55 11.68
N GLU A 69 0.26 1.98 11.96
CA GLU A 69 1.05 2.33 13.15
C GLU A 69 1.44 3.81 13.13
N GLU A 70 1.50 4.43 14.31
CA GLU A 70 1.92 5.83 14.44
C GLU A 70 3.36 6.05 13.96
N GLU A 71 4.21 5.01 14.05
CA GLU A 71 5.59 5.07 13.55
C GLU A 71 5.63 5.21 12.02
N VAL A 72 4.73 4.54 11.28
CA VAL A 72 4.58 4.70 9.83
C VAL A 72 4.23 6.13 9.47
N LYS A 73 3.26 6.71 10.18
CA LYS A 73 2.82 8.11 9.95
C LYS A 73 3.94 9.10 10.26
N SER A 74 4.61 8.92 11.40
CA SER A 74 5.71 9.77 11.83
C SER A 74 6.88 9.72 10.85
N GLN A 75 7.21 8.52 10.35
CA GLN A 75 8.27 8.34 9.37
C GLN A 75 7.91 9.00 8.03
N ALA A 76 6.69 8.80 7.54
CA ALA A 76 6.22 9.45 6.31
C ALA A 76 6.28 10.99 6.42
N GLN A 77 5.82 11.56 7.54
CA GLN A 77 5.86 13.01 7.79
C GLN A 77 7.29 13.57 7.91
N SER A 78 8.25 12.77 8.37
CA SER A 78 9.64 13.22 8.50
C SER A 78 10.40 13.27 7.17
N GLN A 79 9.90 12.61 6.13
CA GLN A 79 10.53 12.54 4.81
C GLN A 79 9.95 13.54 3.80
N GLY A 80 8.90 14.29 4.17
CA GLY A 80 8.23 15.30 3.34
C GLY A 80 7.32 16.22 4.14
#